data_AF-Q93GX2-F1
#
_entry.id   AF-Q93GX2-F1
#
_cell.length_a   1.000
_cell.length_b   1.000
_cell.length_c   1.000
_cell.angle_alpha   90.00
_cell.angle_beta   90.00
_cell.angle_gamma   90.00
#
_symmetry.space_group_name_H-M   'P 1'
#
loop_
_entity.id
_entity.type
_entity.pdbx_description
1 polymer ?
#
loop_
_entity_poly.entity_id
_entity_poly.type
_entity_poly.pdbx_seq_one_letter_code
_entity_poly.pdbx_strand_id
1 'polypeptide(L)'
;MDPLSSSDPARLASEQRRLRLQVLGLNTVEAEATFDRIARLAASFTQSPLAMVNFINDERQMFRGMYVPSGSPDDKVSPESGGIAFDLSNLSREAPGDYGFCPHVVAQGSQLALDDVFDYPRFKGNPLVNDLGVRSYLGTPLRDNTGMILGTVCVADMKPRTWDRGLREGMQELTETLLSDFKLRDSLLAQQQELFAVFDGAPFPIMLTEGPDHLLRYANGKQGSAFGLVPQFSPGRHVLPGLEAIGVFGAMDDAFHTGQAATLARASIQTYDSHTLQDFNFLCTPVRTSPAAPISGVLTVAMNTTGQDFAGSEQRAFAANVQERFERLGAGGLPGGMPGQRAESAGYRG
;
A
#
# COMPACT_ATOMS: atom_id res chain seq x y z
N MET A 1 -24.07 -22.84 -24.53
CA MET A 1 -23.68 -22.16 -23.27
C MET A 1 -23.00 -20.88 -23.68
N ASP A 2 -23.55 -19.75 -23.27
CA ASP A 2 -23.00 -18.43 -23.59
C ASP A 2 -21.76 -18.20 -22.71
N PRO A 3 -20.55 -18.04 -23.28
CA PRO A 3 -19.33 -17.84 -22.49
C PRO A 3 -19.31 -16.52 -21.70
N LEU A 4 -20.35 -15.68 -21.86
CA LEU A 4 -20.51 -14.38 -21.20
C LEU A 4 -21.45 -14.40 -19.98
N SER A 5 -22.01 -15.55 -19.60
CA SER A 5 -23.06 -15.66 -18.56
C SER A 5 -22.74 -16.71 -17.50
N SER A 6 -21.75 -16.48 -16.61
CA SER A 6 -21.57 -17.37 -15.45
C SER A 6 -20.79 -16.83 -14.24
N SER A 7 -20.78 -15.51 -14.00
CA SER A 7 -20.25 -15.00 -12.74
C SER A 7 -21.36 -14.41 -11.88
N ASP A 8 -21.59 -15.05 -10.73
CA ASP A 8 -22.44 -14.52 -9.66
C ASP A 8 -21.95 -13.10 -9.30
N PRO A 9 -22.79 -12.06 -9.42
CA PRO A 9 -22.40 -10.69 -9.11
C PRO A 9 -21.82 -10.52 -7.71
N ALA A 10 -22.29 -11.31 -6.74
CA ALA A 10 -21.76 -11.30 -5.38
C ALA A 10 -20.31 -11.81 -5.36
N ARG A 11 -20.04 -12.91 -6.06
CA ARG A 11 -18.69 -13.50 -6.19
C ARG A 11 -17.72 -12.54 -6.86
N LEU A 12 -18.15 -11.84 -7.91
CA LEU A 12 -17.33 -10.83 -8.59
C LEU A 12 -16.97 -9.66 -7.66
N ALA A 13 -17.95 -9.11 -6.94
CA ALA A 13 -17.72 -8.00 -6.02
C ALA A 13 -16.74 -8.40 -4.90
N SER A 14 -16.86 -9.65 -4.45
CA SER A 14 -15.99 -10.30 -3.49
C SER A 14 -14.53 -10.41 -3.98
N GLU A 15 -14.34 -10.95 -5.19
CA GLU A 15 -13.03 -11.06 -5.83
C GLU A 15 -12.38 -9.69 -6.07
N GLN A 16 -13.17 -8.72 -6.56
CA GLN A 16 -12.72 -7.35 -6.77
C GLN A 16 -12.24 -6.71 -5.46
N ARG A 17 -12.98 -6.90 -4.36
CA ARG A 17 -12.57 -6.42 -3.03
C ARG A 17 -11.27 -7.07 -2.57
N ARG A 18 -11.11 -8.38 -2.72
CA ARG A 18 -9.87 -9.09 -2.37
C ARG A 18 -8.66 -8.54 -3.12
N LEU A 19 -8.79 -8.37 -4.44
CA LEU A 19 -7.73 -7.78 -5.28
C LEU A 19 -7.43 -6.34 -4.86
N ARG A 20 -8.46 -5.56 -4.56
CA ARG A 20 -8.30 -4.18 -4.13
C ARG A 20 -7.56 -4.07 -2.80
N LEU A 21 -7.91 -4.90 -1.83
CA LEU A 21 -7.19 -5.01 -0.55
C LEU A 21 -5.73 -5.40 -0.77
N GLN A 22 -5.44 -6.29 -1.72
CA GLN A 22 -4.06 -6.67 -2.04
C GLN A 22 -3.26 -5.49 -2.61
N VAL A 23 -3.83 -4.76 -3.57
CA VAL A 23 -3.20 -3.57 -4.17
C VAL A 23 -2.88 -2.52 -3.11
N LEU A 24 -3.78 -2.29 -2.16
CA LEU A 24 -3.60 -1.31 -1.08
C LEU A 24 -2.71 -1.79 0.09
N GLY A 25 -2.18 -3.01 0.04
CA GLY A 25 -1.42 -3.60 1.16
C GLY A 25 -2.27 -3.88 2.41
N LEU A 26 -3.58 -4.05 2.22
CA LEU A 26 -4.57 -4.27 3.27
C LEU A 26 -4.96 -5.74 3.47
N ASN A 27 -4.60 -6.63 2.53
CA ASN A 27 -4.90 -8.07 2.59
C ASN A 27 -3.92 -8.89 3.47
N THR A 28 -3.69 -8.45 4.71
CA THR A 28 -2.82 -9.11 5.70
C THR A 28 -3.40 -8.95 7.10
N VAL A 29 -2.96 -9.76 8.06
CA VAL A 29 -3.35 -9.72 9.48
C VAL A 29 -2.41 -8.85 10.34
N GLU A 30 -1.31 -8.37 9.76
CA GLU A 30 -0.34 -7.52 10.45
C GLU A 30 -0.98 -6.22 10.94
N ALA A 31 -0.79 -5.92 12.23
CA ALA A 31 -1.34 -4.72 12.84
C ALA A 31 -0.68 -3.46 12.25
N GLU A 32 -1.47 -2.41 12.09
CA GLU A 32 -0.95 -1.10 11.69
C GLU A 32 -1.33 -0.05 12.73
N ALA A 33 -0.35 0.70 13.24
CA ALA A 33 -0.56 1.67 14.31
C ALA A 33 -1.61 2.72 13.95
N THR A 34 -1.75 3.07 12.68
CA THR A 34 -2.79 3.98 12.19
C THR A 34 -4.19 3.44 12.44
N PHE A 35 -4.44 2.16 12.15
CA PHE A 35 -5.74 1.55 12.37
C PHE A 35 -6.05 1.32 13.85
N ASP A 36 -5.05 0.94 14.66
CA ASP A 36 -5.22 0.84 16.12
C ASP A 36 -5.59 2.20 16.74
N ARG A 37 -5.03 3.32 16.23
CA ARG A 37 -5.43 4.67 16.65
C ARG A 37 -6.89 4.97 16.29
N ILE A 38 -7.34 4.63 15.09
CA ILE A 38 -8.74 4.84 14.69
C ILE A 38 -9.68 4.00 15.54
N ALA A 39 -9.36 2.73 15.80
CA ALA A 39 -10.14 1.89 16.70
C ALA A 39 -10.24 2.52 18.10
N ARG A 40 -9.14 3.03 18.65
CA ARG A 40 -9.13 3.72 19.94
C ARG A 40 -9.97 5.01 19.93
N LEU A 41 -9.93 5.78 18.86
CA LEU A 41 -10.75 6.99 18.70
C LEU A 41 -12.24 6.64 18.64
N ALA A 42 -12.61 5.61 17.86
CA ALA A 42 -13.98 5.11 17.79
C ALA A 42 -14.49 4.63 19.16
N ALA A 43 -13.68 3.86 19.89
CA ALA A 43 -14.01 3.42 21.24
C ALA A 43 -14.20 4.60 22.21
N SER A 44 -13.27 5.55 22.20
CA SER A 44 -13.32 6.73 23.07
C SER A 44 -14.54 7.61 22.78
N PHE A 45 -14.78 7.90 21.49
CA PHE A 45 -15.89 8.73 21.04
C PHE A 45 -17.25 8.12 21.38
N THR A 46 -17.41 6.82 21.19
CA THR A 46 -18.66 6.10 21.47
C THR A 46 -18.77 5.59 22.91
N GLN A 47 -17.70 5.78 23.71
CA GLN A 47 -17.51 5.19 25.04
C GLN A 47 -17.72 3.67 25.07
N SER A 48 -17.42 2.98 23.96
CA SER A 48 -17.59 1.53 23.84
C SER A 48 -16.32 0.81 24.27
N PRO A 49 -16.43 -0.36 24.93
CA PRO A 49 -15.27 -1.14 25.35
C PRO A 49 -14.54 -1.77 24.16
N LEU A 50 -15.24 -2.14 23.09
CA LEU A 50 -14.62 -2.81 21.95
C LEU A 50 -14.70 -1.93 20.71
N ALA A 51 -13.59 -1.81 19.98
CA ALA A 51 -13.58 -1.19 18.67
C ALA A 51 -12.57 -1.86 17.74
N MET A 52 -12.90 -1.95 16.46
CA MET A 52 -12.08 -2.58 15.45
C MET A 52 -12.13 -1.82 14.12
N VAL A 53 -11.00 -1.81 13.42
CA VAL A 53 -10.91 -1.56 11.99
C VAL A 53 -10.70 -2.91 11.33
N ASN A 54 -11.69 -3.34 10.56
CA ASN A 54 -11.77 -4.68 9.99
C ASN A 54 -11.81 -4.60 8.47
N PHE A 55 -11.03 -5.43 7.79
CA PHE A 55 -11.09 -5.62 6.34
C PHE A 55 -11.55 -7.04 6.02
N ILE A 56 -12.41 -7.18 5.00
CA ILE A 56 -13.06 -8.46 4.71
C ILE A 56 -12.74 -8.89 3.29
N ASN A 57 -12.23 -10.10 3.14
CA ASN A 57 -12.12 -10.79 1.86
C ASN A 57 -13.00 -12.06 1.88
N ASP A 58 -12.91 -12.89 0.84
CA ASP A 58 -13.80 -14.05 0.66
C ASP A 58 -13.53 -15.21 1.62
N GLU A 59 -12.37 -15.21 2.26
CA GLU A 59 -11.90 -16.30 3.12
C GLU A 59 -12.00 -15.90 4.60
N ARG A 60 -11.66 -14.65 4.92
CA ARG A 60 -11.47 -14.17 6.29
C ARG A 60 -11.70 -12.68 6.47
N GLN A 61 -11.90 -12.33 7.73
CA GLN A 61 -11.84 -10.99 8.27
C GLN A 61 -10.46 -10.74 8.87
N MET A 62 -9.94 -9.53 8.69
CA MET A 62 -8.59 -9.13 9.13
C MET A 62 -8.73 -7.85 9.97
N PHE A 63 -8.53 -7.98 11.28
CA PHE A 63 -8.63 -6.91 12.27
C PHE A 63 -7.33 -6.11 12.35
N ARG A 64 -7.17 -5.21 11.38
CA ARG A 64 -5.98 -4.36 11.20
C ARG A 64 -5.82 -3.29 12.29
N GLY A 65 -6.94 -2.87 12.87
CA GLY A 65 -7.00 -1.98 14.02
C GLY A 65 -7.84 -2.59 15.11
N MET A 66 -7.38 -2.55 16.35
CA MET A 66 -8.12 -3.11 17.48
C MET A 66 -7.88 -2.27 18.73
N TYR A 67 -8.98 -1.94 19.42
CA TYR A 67 -8.96 -1.42 20.77
C TYR A 67 -9.83 -2.30 21.64
N VAL A 68 -9.21 -2.85 22.67
CA VAL A 68 -9.84 -3.68 23.67
C VAL A 68 -9.21 -3.36 25.03
N PRO A 69 -9.99 -3.14 26.10
CA PRO A 69 -9.48 -2.93 27.43
C PRO A 69 -8.55 -4.07 27.82
N SER A 70 -7.33 -3.73 28.20
CA SER A 70 -6.45 -4.65 28.90
C SER A 70 -7.02 -4.81 30.31
N GLY A 71 -7.62 -5.96 30.61
CA GLY A 71 -8.08 -6.23 31.98
C GLY A 71 -6.89 -6.22 32.94
N SER A 72 -7.04 -5.54 34.08
CA SER A 72 -6.22 -5.85 35.25
C SER A 72 -6.63 -7.22 35.78
N PRO A 73 -5.72 -8.08 36.27
CA PRO A 73 -6.08 -9.32 36.98
C PRO A 73 -7.05 -9.11 38.16
N ASP A 74 -7.15 -7.87 38.66
CA ASP A 74 -8.03 -7.47 39.75
C ASP A 74 -9.40 -6.92 39.30
N ASP A 75 -9.63 -6.73 37.99
CA ASP A 75 -10.96 -6.40 37.45
C ASP A 75 -11.83 -7.66 37.43
N LYS A 76 -12.18 -8.14 38.63
CA LYS A 76 -13.31 -9.03 38.80
C LYS A 76 -14.52 -8.30 38.28
N VAL A 77 -15.04 -8.76 37.14
CA VAL A 77 -16.37 -8.45 36.63
C VAL A 77 -17.32 -8.42 37.82
N SER A 78 -17.86 -7.23 38.12
CA SER A 78 -18.77 -7.04 39.24
C SER A 78 -19.90 -8.08 39.11
N PRO A 79 -20.25 -8.82 40.18
CA PRO A 79 -21.16 -9.98 40.12
C PRO A 79 -22.58 -9.64 39.62
N GLU A 80 -22.88 -8.37 39.43
CA GLU A 80 -24.10 -7.84 38.81
C GLU A 80 -24.07 -7.83 37.26
N SER A 81 -22.93 -8.08 36.61
CA SER A 81 -22.83 -8.04 35.14
C SER A 81 -23.08 -9.38 34.44
N GLY A 82 -23.26 -10.49 35.17
CA GLY A 82 -23.73 -11.79 34.63
C GLY A 82 -22.92 -12.42 33.47
N GLY A 83 -21.83 -11.78 33.03
CA GLY A 83 -21.02 -12.19 31.91
C GLY A 83 -19.76 -12.93 32.36
N ILE A 84 -19.37 -13.94 31.59
CA ILE A 84 -18.10 -14.63 31.74
C ILE A 84 -16.98 -13.62 31.45
N ALA A 85 -16.01 -13.51 32.36
CA ALA A 85 -14.82 -12.70 32.12
C ALA A 85 -13.99 -13.36 30.99
N PHE A 86 -14.03 -12.78 29.79
CA PHE A 86 -13.21 -13.22 28.67
C PHE A 86 -11.85 -12.52 28.71
N ASP A 87 -10.77 -13.29 28.53
CA ASP A 87 -9.45 -12.72 28.28
C ASP A 87 -9.40 -12.17 26.87
N LEU A 88 -9.74 -10.90 26.74
CA LEU A 88 -9.74 -10.20 25.48
C LEU A 88 -8.33 -9.78 25.02
N SER A 89 -7.29 -10.00 25.85
CA SER A 89 -5.91 -9.65 25.52
C SER A 89 -5.28 -10.59 24.48
N ASN A 90 -5.88 -11.77 24.27
CA ASN A 90 -5.43 -12.79 23.32
C ASN A 90 -6.40 -12.97 22.12
N LEU A 91 -7.19 -11.95 21.78
CA LEU A 91 -8.05 -11.97 20.60
C LEU A 91 -7.21 -12.10 19.31
N SER A 92 -7.52 -13.11 18.51
CA SER A 92 -6.96 -13.26 17.17
C SER A 92 -7.29 -12.04 16.31
N ARG A 93 -6.33 -11.57 15.51
CA ARG A 93 -6.52 -10.49 14.53
C ARG A 93 -7.13 -10.98 13.21
N GLU A 94 -7.67 -12.19 13.20
CA GLU A 94 -8.45 -12.73 12.10
C GLU A 94 -9.65 -13.55 12.59
N ALA A 95 -10.67 -13.64 11.75
CA ALA A 95 -11.85 -14.48 11.95
C ALA A 95 -12.37 -15.00 10.59
N PRO A 96 -13.22 -16.04 10.57
CA PRO A 96 -13.90 -16.47 9.34
C PRO A 96 -14.67 -15.31 8.67
N GLY A 97 -14.76 -15.32 7.34
CA GLY A 97 -15.36 -14.25 6.54
C GLY A 97 -16.84 -13.93 6.89
N ASP A 98 -17.57 -14.91 7.42
CA ASP A 98 -18.98 -14.85 7.78
C ASP A 98 -19.23 -14.66 9.29
N TYR A 99 -18.16 -14.53 10.09
CA TYR A 99 -18.26 -14.41 11.55
C TYR A 99 -18.70 -13.00 12.00
N GLY A 100 -19.48 -12.89 13.07
CA GLY A 100 -19.82 -11.57 13.64
C GLY A 100 -20.77 -10.70 12.80
N PHE A 101 -20.77 -9.38 13.04
CA PHE A 101 -21.74 -8.46 12.43
C PHE A 101 -21.21 -7.68 11.22
N CYS A 102 -19.88 -7.51 11.14
CA CYS A 102 -19.22 -6.75 10.07
C CYS A 102 -19.54 -7.24 8.64
N PRO A 103 -19.66 -8.56 8.37
CA PRO A 103 -20.02 -9.04 7.04
C PRO A 103 -21.38 -8.51 6.56
N HIS A 104 -22.33 -8.30 7.48
CA HIS A 104 -23.63 -7.72 7.15
C HIS A 104 -23.54 -6.24 6.76
N VAL A 105 -22.63 -5.48 7.38
CA VAL A 105 -22.36 -4.08 7.00
C VAL A 105 -21.78 -4.01 5.59
N VAL A 106 -20.82 -4.90 5.28
CA VAL A 106 -20.20 -4.97 3.95
C VAL A 106 -21.20 -5.40 2.88
N ALA A 107 -22.04 -6.40 3.18
CA ALA A 107 -23.07 -6.88 2.25
C ALA A 107 -24.17 -5.84 2.00
N GLN A 108 -24.59 -5.09 3.03
CA GLN A 108 -25.66 -4.09 2.91
C GLN A 108 -25.14 -2.74 2.38
N GLY A 109 -23.87 -2.41 2.66
CA GLY A 109 -23.26 -1.15 2.28
C GLY A 109 -23.77 0.08 3.03
N SER A 110 -24.43 -0.11 4.17
CA SER A 110 -24.86 0.97 5.05
C SER A 110 -24.45 0.67 6.48
N GLN A 111 -24.49 1.69 7.35
CA GLN A 111 -24.30 1.48 8.78
C GLN A 111 -25.28 0.43 9.32
N LEU A 112 -24.79 -0.40 10.25
CA LEU A 112 -25.59 -1.34 11.03
C LEU A 112 -25.53 -0.92 12.50
N ALA A 113 -26.63 -0.36 12.99
CA ALA A 113 -26.79 0.00 14.40
C ALA A 113 -27.72 -1.01 15.07
N LEU A 114 -27.22 -1.71 16.08
CA LEU A 114 -27.94 -2.67 16.91
C LEU A 114 -27.90 -2.16 18.34
N ASP A 115 -28.99 -1.53 18.77
CA ASP A 115 -29.10 -0.95 20.12
C ASP A 115 -29.12 -2.04 21.20
N ASP A 116 -29.91 -3.10 20.97
CA ASP A 116 -29.81 -4.39 21.64
C ASP A 116 -29.94 -5.52 20.60
N VAL A 117 -28.94 -6.40 20.49
CA VAL A 117 -28.94 -7.52 19.54
C VAL A 117 -30.14 -8.45 19.77
N PHE A 118 -30.65 -8.55 21.01
CA PHE A 118 -31.84 -9.34 21.31
C PHE A 118 -33.16 -8.74 20.81
N ASP A 119 -33.18 -7.55 20.25
CA ASP A 119 -34.34 -7.00 19.56
C ASP A 119 -34.39 -7.43 18.09
N TYR A 120 -33.31 -8.03 17.58
CA TYR A 120 -33.17 -8.41 16.17
C TYR A 120 -33.07 -9.94 16.03
N PRO A 121 -34.18 -10.67 15.71
CA PRO A 121 -34.19 -12.12 15.62
C PRO A 121 -33.07 -12.72 14.77
N ARG A 122 -32.68 -12.05 13.68
CA ARG A 122 -31.60 -12.48 12.78
C ARG A 122 -30.19 -12.48 13.41
N PHE A 123 -29.98 -11.72 14.47
CA PHE A 123 -28.66 -11.51 15.09
C PHE A 123 -28.51 -12.17 16.46
N LYS A 124 -29.60 -12.67 17.06
CA LYS A 124 -29.58 -13.34 18.38
C LYS A 124 -28.65 -14.55 18.43
N GLY A 125 -28.57 -15.30 17.32
CA GLY A 125 -27.73 -16.50 17.21
C GLY A 125 -26.31 -16.21 16.75
N ASN A 126 -25.90 -14.94 16.65
CA ASN A 126 -24.55 -14.60 16.20
C ASN A 126 -23.51 -15.07 17.25
N PRO A 127 -22.41 -15.70 16.82
CA PRO A 127 -21.38 -16.19 17.74
C PRO A 127 -20.87 -15.12 18.72
N LEU A 128 -20.74 -13.86 18.31
CA LEU A 128 -20.29 -12.78 19.19
C LEU A 128 -21.21 -12.53 20.40
N VAL A 129 -22.49 -12.87 20.29
CA VAL A 129 -23.45 -12.78 21.40
C VAL A 129 -23.11 -13.81 22.47
N ASN A 130 -22.78 -15.04 22.05
CA ASN A 130 -22.49 -16.15 22.98
C ASN A 130 -21.04 -16.13 23.46
N ASP A 131 -20.10 -15.86 22.54
CA ASP A 131 -18.66 -15.95 22.76
C ASP A 131 -18.10 -14.74 23.51
N LEU A 132 -18.69 -13.54 23.35
CA LEU A 132 -18.19 -12.31 23.97
C LEU A 132 -19.27 -11.55 24.77
N GLY A 133 -20.51 -12.04 24.78
CA GLY A 133 -21.62 -11.38 25.47
C GLY A 133 -22.05 -10.06 24.82
N VAL A 134 -21.80 -9.88 23.52
CA VAL A 134 -22.13 -8.61 22.83
C VAL A 134 -23.64 -8.37 22.85
N ARG A 135 -24.02 -7.19 23.32
CA ARG A 135 -25.40 -6.71 23.40
C ARG A 135 -25.69 -5.57 22.47
N SER A 136 -24.74 -4.70 22.19
CA SER A 136 -24.92 -3.62 21.22
C SER A 136 -23.75 -3.55 20.25
N TYR A 137 -24.03 -3.10 19.02
CA TYR A 137 -23.05 -3.02 17.94
C TYR A 137 -23.36 -1.84 17.02
N LEU A 138 -22.33 -1.10 16.65
CA LEU A 138 -22.40 -0.10 15.57
C LEU A 138 -21.26 -0.34 14.59
N GLY A 139 -21.60 -0.73 13.38
CA GLY A 139 -20.65 -0.93 12.28
C GLY A 139 -20.86 0.09 11.17
N THR A 140 -19.77 0.73 10.72
CA THR A 140 -19.77 1.70 9.64
C THR A 140 -18.94 1.19 8.46
N PRO A 141 -19.49 1.19 7.22
CA PRO A 141 -18.78 0.70 6.06
C PRO A 141 -17.58 1.58 5.74
N LEU A 142 -16.45 0.94 5.46
CA LEU A 142 -15.19 1.59 5.15
C LEU A 142 -14.99 1.56 3.63
N ARG A 143 -15.09 2.72 2.98
CA ARG A 143 -15.09 2.83 1.51
C ARG A 143 -13.78 3.40 1.00
N ASP A 144 -13.33 2.92 -0.16
CA ASP A 144 -12.22 3.52 -0.88
C ASP A 144 -12.69 4.67 -1.80
N ASN A 145 -11.75 5.25 -2.56
CA ASN A 145 -12.03 6.34 -3.49
C ASN A 145 -12.88 5.95 -4.70
N THR A 146 -13.06 4.64 -4.96
CA THR A 146 -13.96 4.12 -6.00
C THR A 146 -15.37 3.88 -5.47
N GLY A 147 -15.57 4.03 -4.16
CA GLY A 147 -16.81 3.71 -3.47
C GLY A 147 -16.94 2.24 -3.08
N MET A 148 -15.94 1.41 -3.37
CA MET A 148 -15.90 0.00 -2.98
C MET A 148 -15.78 -0.12 -1.46
N ILE A 149 -16.60 -0.97 -0.86
CA ILE A 149 -16.55 -1.23 0.58
C ILE A 149 -15.46 -2.25 0.84
N LEU A 150 -14.39 -1.84 1.51
CA LEU A 150 -13.24 -2.68 1.84
C LEU A 150 -13.42 -3.43 3.16
N GLY A 151 -14.30 -2.93 4.03
CA GLY A 151 -14.48 -3.46 5.37
C GLY A 151 -15.33 -2.54 6.24
N THR A 152 -15.02 -2.47 7.52
CA THR A 152 -15.78 -1.71 8.52
C THR A 152 -14.91 -1.07 9.59
N VAL A 153 -15.32 0.09 10.10
CA VAL A 153 -14.97 0.51 11.46
C VAL A 153 -16.18 0.21 12.34
N CYS A 154 -15.98 -0.56 13.40
CA CYS A 154 -17.08 -1.00 14.25
C CYS A 154 -16.75 -0.91 15.72
N VAL A 155 -17.78 -0.69 16.53
CA VAL A 155 -17.74 -0.71 17.99
C VAL A 155 -18.77 -1.69 18.53
N ALA A 156 -18.48 -2.28 19.68
CA ALA A 156 -19.40 -3.20 20.36
C ALA A 156 -19.34 -3.02 21.88
N ASP A 157 -20.44 -3.35 22.54
CA ASP A 157 -20.56 -3.37 24.00
C ASP A 157 -21.35 -4.60 24.46
N MET A 158 -21.06 -5.04 25.68
CA MET A 158 -21.77 -6.09 26.42
C MET A 158 -23.05 -5.57 27.10
N LYS A 159 -23.39 -4.30 26.92
CA LYS A 159 -24.64 -3.66 27.38
C LYS A 159 -25.42 -3.06 26.19
N PRO A 160 -26.76 -3.00 26.27
CA PRO A 160 -27.56 -2.23 25.32
C PRO A 160 -27.13 -0.77 25.29
N ARG A 161 -27.17 -0.15 24.11
CA ARG A 161 -26.81 1.26 23.89
C ARG A 161 -27.75 1.89 22.87
N THR A 162 -27.97 3.20 22.97
CA THR A 162 -28.68 3.93 21.92
C THR A 162 -27.65 4.52 20.95
N TRP A 163 -27.65 4.07 19.70
CA TRP A 163 -26.81 4.64 18.65
C TRP A 163 -27.51 5.84 18.02
N ASP A 164 -27.46 6.98 18.72
CA ASP A 164 -28.07 8.21 18.24
C ASP A 164 -27.45 8.72 16.92
N ARG A 165 -28.04 9.78 16.37
CA ARG A 165 -27.59 10.36 15.11
C ARG A 165 -26.15 10.88 15.18
N GLY A 166 -25.75 11.50 16.29
CA GLY A 166 -24.42 12.08 16.45
C GLY A 166 -23.33 11.01 16.51
N LEU A 167 -23.58 9.91 17.22
CA LEU A 167 -22.66 8.76 17.25
C LEU A 167 -22.51 8.12 15.87
N ARG A 168 -23.61 8.00 15.12
CA ARG A 168 -23.59 7.48 13.75
C ARG A 168 -22.84 8.40 12.79
N GLU A 169 -23.10 9.70 12.83
CA GLU A 169 -22.40 10.69 12.00
C GLU A 169 -20.91 10.75 12.35
N GLY A 170 -20.53 10.76 13.63
CA GLY A 170 -19.13 10.77 14.04
C GLY A 170 -18.37 9.49 13.67
N MET A 171 -19.02 8.33 13.73
CA MET A 171 -18.42 7.09 13.21
C MET A 171 -18.21 7.13 11.69
N GLN A 172 -19.11 7.79 10.95
CA GLN A 172 -18.94 8.01 9.52
C GLN A 172 -17.76 8.95 9.24
N GLU A 173 -17.65 10.08 9.95
CA GLU A 173 -16.50 10.99 9.85
C GLU A 173 -15.18 10.27 10.14
N LEU A 174 -15.14 9.40 11.17
CA LEU A 174 -13.96 8.58 11.45
C LEU A 174 -13.57 7.68 10.28
N THR A 175 -14.53 7.05 9.59
CA THR A 175 -14.21 6.26 8.37
C THR A 175 -13.70 7.13 7.22
N GLU A 176 -14.21 8.35 7.08
CA GLU A 176 -13.76 9.28 6.04
C GLU A 176 -12.32 9.76 6.26
N THR A 177 -11.82 9.77 7.51
CA THR A 177 -10.39 10.03 7.76
C THR A 177 -9.48 8.99 7.10
N LEU A 178 -9.90 7.72 7.04
CA LEU A 178 -9.14 6.64 6.40
C LEU A 178 -9.18 6.70 4.88
N LEU A 179 -10.18 7.36 4.29
CA LEU A 179 -10.23 7.59 2.84
C LEU A 179 -9.00 8.35 2.34
N SER A 180 -8.50 9.31 3.13
CA SER A 180 -7.29 10.06 2.78
C SER A 180 -6.06 9.16 2.72
N ASP A 181 -5.94 8.19 3.64
CA ASP A 181 -4.85 7.20 3.62
C ASP A 181 -4.93 6.34 2.36
N PHE A 182 -6.12 5.85 1.98
CA PHE A 182 -6.26 5.03 0.78
C PHE A 182 -5.99 5.81 -0.51
N LYS A 183 -6.44 7.08 -0.58
CA LYS A 183 -6.13 7.96 -1.71
C LYS A 183 -4.63 8.19 -1.85
N LEU A 184 -3.92 8.32 -0.74
CA LEU A 184 -2.46 8.45 -0.75
C LEU A 184 -1.81 7.17 -1.28
N ARG A 185 -2.19 6.00 -0.77
CA ARG A 185 -1.69 4.70 -1.27
C ARG A 185 -1.91 4.54 -2.77
N ASP A 186 -3.10 4.88 -3.27
CA ASP A 186 -3.37 4.86 -4.71
C ASP A 186 -2.51 5.80 -5.52
N SER A 187 -2.33 7.03 -5.03
CA SER A 187 -1.52 8.02 -5.72
C SER A 187 -0.07 7.56 -5.84
N LEU A 188 0.47 6.96 -4.76
CA LEU A 188 1.81 6.38 -4.76
C LEU A 188 1.93 5.21 -5.76
N LEU A 189 0.93 4.33 -5.81
CA LEU A 189 0.91 3.22 -6.76
C LEU A 189 0.82 3.69 -8.21
N ALA A 190 -0.05 4.67 -8.50
CA ALA A 190 -0.18 5.26 -9.82
C ALA A 190 1.13 5.93 -10.26
N GLN A 191 1.74 6.71 -9.37
CA GLN A 191 3.05 7.32 -9.60
C GLN A 191 4.14 6.28 -9.90
N GLN A 192 4.16 5.18 -9.15
CA GLN A 192 5.10 4.08 -9.38
C GLN A 192 4.86 3.41 -10.75
N GLN A 193 3.61 3.18 -11.14
CA GLN A 193 3.25 2.60 -12.43
C GLN A 193 3.63 3.50 -13.61
N GLU A 194 3.36 4.80 -13.50
CA GLU A 194 3.76 5.78 -14.53
C GLU A 194 5.28 5.80 -14.73
N LEU A 195 6.04 5.75 -13.62
CA LEU A 195 7.49 5.69 -13.67
C LEU A 195 7.99 4.42 -14.39
N PHE A 196 7.42 3.27 -14.06
CA PHE A 196 7.79 2.00 -14.67
C PHE A 196 7.39 1.91 -16.14
N ALA A 197 6.25 2.49 -16.53
CA ALA A 197 5.86 2.57 -17.94
C ALA A 197 6.88 3.34 -18.80
N VAL A 198 7.50 4.39 -18.24
CA VAL A 198 8.60 5.11 -18.92
C VAL A 198 9.82 4.21 -19.12
N PHE A 199 10.14 3.35 -18.16
CA PHE A 199 11.28 2.42 -18.28
C PHE A 199 11.01 1.27 -19.24
N ASP A 200 9.79 0.75 -19.28
CA ASP A 200 9.42 -0.31 -20.23
C ASP A 200 9.42 0.17 -21.68
N GLY A 201 9.14 1.45 -21.92
CA GLY A 201 9.24 2.07 -23.24
C GLY A 201 10.68 2.33 -23.72
N ALA A 202 11.69 2.22 -22.84
CA ALA A 202 13.07 2.53 -23.20
C ALA A 202 13.69 1.44 -24.11
N PRO A 203 14.46 1.81 -25.15
CA PRO A 203 15.02 0.85 -26.09
C PRO A 203 16.25 0.10 -25.57
N PHE A 204 16.62 0.27 -24.30
CA PHE A 204 17.82 -0.29 -23.67
C PHE A 204 17.53 -0.89 -22.29
N PRO A 205 18.40 -1.79 -21.78
CA PRO A 205 18.28 -2.34 -20.43
C PRO A 205 18.30 -1.27 -19.33
N ILE A 206 17.29 -1.32 -18.45
CA ILE A 206 17.19 -0.48 -17.26
C ILE A 206 16.97 -1.38 -16.04
N MET A 207 17.68 -1.07 -14.97
CA MET A 207 17.50 -1.68 -13.65
C MET A 207 17.46 -0.58 -12.57
N LEU A 208 16.55 -0.72 -11.61
CA LEU A 208 16.52 0.08 -10.40
C LEU A 208 16.71 -0.82 -9.19
N THR A 209 17.62 -0.43 -8.30
CA THR A 209 17.91 -1.15 -7.05
C THR A 209 17.70 -0.26 -5.84
N GLU A 210 17.52 -0.88 -4.68
CA GLU A 210 17.37 -0.21 -3.39
C GLU A 210 18.40 -0.69 -2.37
N GLY A 211 18.84 0.26 -1.54
CA GLY A 211 19.73 0.02 -0.42
C GLY A 211 21.17 -0.31 -0.83
N PRO A 212 22.06 -0.47 0.16
CA PRO A 212 23.48 -0.79 -0.07
C PRO A 212 23.68 -2.19 -0.66
N ASP A 213 22.74 -3.11 -0.44
CA ASP A 213 22.80 -4.48 -0.99
C ASP A 213 22.25 -4.59 -2.42
N HIS A 214 21.85 -3.47 -3.03
CA HIS A 214 21.30 -3.39 -4.38
C HIS A 214 20.17 -4.40 -4.62
N LEU A 215 19.17 -4.40 -3.73
CA LEU A 215 17.97 -5.22 -3.89
C LEU A 215 17.21 -4.73 -5.13
N LEU A 216 16.93 -5.63 -6.09
CA LEU A 216 16.24 -5.23 -7.30
C LEU A 216 14.82 -4.76 -6.99
N ARG A 217 14.50 -3.52 -7.37
CA ARG A 217 13.14 -2.99 -7.31
C ARG A 217 12.45 -3.08 -8.66
N TYR A 218 13.20 -2.92 -9.75
CA TYR A 218 12.66 -2.94 -11.09
C TYR A 218 13.72 -3.32 -12.12
N ALA A 219 13.29 -4.03 -13.17
CA ALA A 219 14.06 -4.34 -14.37
C ALA A 219 13.10 -4.37 -15.55
N ASN A 220 13.39 -3.60 -16.61
CA ASN A 220 12.53 -3.58 -17.80
C ASN A 220 12.70 -4.84 -18.66
N GLY A 221 11.83 -5.03 -19.66
CA GLY A 221 11.91 -6.18 -20.57
C GLY A 221 13.25 -6.32 -21.31
N LYS A 222 13.94 -5.20 -21.60
CA LYS A 222 15.27 -5.20 -22.23
C LYS A 222 16.36 -5.73 -21.29
N GLN A 223 16.33 -5.36 -20.01
CA GLN A 223 17.19 -5.95 -18.97
C GLN A 223 16.97 -7.46 -18.88
N GLY A 224 15.71 -7.90 -18.84
CA GLY A 224 15.35 -9.31 -18.81
C GLY A 224 15.84 -10.10 -20.02
N SER A 225 15.71 -9.53 -21.22
CA SER A 225 16.13 -10.16 -22.48
C SER A 225 17.65 -10.21 -22.64
N ALA A 226 18.37 -9.17 -22.20
CA ALA A 226 19.82 -9.10 -22.34
C ALA A 226 20.54 -9.89 -21.24
N PHE A 227 20.15 -9.73 -19.98
CA PHE A 227 20.91 -10.22 -18.82
C PHE A 227 20.17 -11.25 -17.97
N GLY A 228 18.90 -11.53 -18.27
CA GLY A 228 18.06 -12.52 -17.59
C GLY A 228 16.95 -11.91 -16.75
N LEU A 229 15.82 -12.63 -16.66
CA LEU A 229 14.68 -12.26 -15.81
C LEU A 229 15.00 -12.55 -14.35
N VAL A 230 14.67 -11.60 -13.49
CA VAL A 230 15.00 -11.65 -12.06
C VAL A 230 13.81 -11.22 -11.20
N PRO A 231 13.47 -11.96 -10.14
CA PRO A 231 12.37 -11.58 -9.25
C PRO A 231 12.67 -10.26 -8.52
N GLN A 232 11.64 -9.44 -8.34
CA GLN A 232 11.74 -8.25 -7.48
C GLN A 232 12.14 -8.63 -6.06
N PHE A 233 12.84 -7.71 -5.40
CA PHE A 233 13.40 -7.81 -4.04
C PHE A 233 14.48 -8.88 -3.86
N SER A 234 15.07 -9.36 -4.96
CA SER A 234 16.24 -10.24 -4.92
C SER A 234 17.54 -9.42 -4.80
N PRO A 235 18.54 -9.86 -4.03
CA PRO A 235 19.86 -9.21 -4.01
C PRO A 235 20.54 -9.36 -5.37
N GLY A 236 20.77 -8.25 -6.07
CA GLY A 236 21.19 -8.25 -7.46
C GLY A 236 22.45 -9.06 -7.75
N ARG A 237 23.47 -8.96 -6.88
CA ARG A 237 24.75 -9.66 -7.01
C ARG A 237 24.59 -11.18 -7.12
N HIS A 238 23.63 -11.74 -6.38
CA HIS A 238 23.39 -13.18 -6.37
C HIS A 238 22.62 -13.65 -7.59
N VAL A 239 21.73 -12.82 -8.13
CA VAL A 239 20.83 -13.21 -9.23
C VAL A 239 21.32 -12.77 -10.61
N LEU A 240 22.30 -11.87 -10.68
CA LEU A 240 22.94 -11.40 -11.92
C LEU A 240 24.47 -11.57 -11.85
N PRO A 241 24.98 -12.81 -11.67
CA PRO A 241 26.42 -13.06 -11.48
C PRO A 241 27.28 -12.64 -12.68
N GLY A 242 26.70 -12.60 -13.89
CA GLY A 242 27.40 -12.08 -15.08
C GLY A 242 27.68 -10.58 -15.00
N LEU A 243 26.75 -9.79 -14.43
CA LEU A 243 26.94 -8.36 -14.23
C LEU A 243 27.90 -8.07 -13.06
N GLU A 244 27.89 -8.93 -12.03
CA GLU A 244 28.90 -8.91 -10.96
C GLU A 244 30.30 -9.16 -11.52
N ALA A 245 30.47 -10.21 -12.32
CA ALA A 245 31.77 -10.61 -12.85
C ALA A 245 32.43 -9.54 -13.73
N ILE A 246 31.64 -8.72 -14.43
CA ILE A 246 32.16 -7.61 -15.25
C ILE A 246 32.26 -6.28 -14.48
N GLY A 247 31.88 -6.25 -13.20
CA GLY A 247 32.07 -5.09 -12.30
C GLY A 247 30.93 -4.09 -12.25
N VAL A 248 29.74 -4.40 -12.77
CA VAL A 248 28.58 -3.45 -12.74
C VAL A 248 28.21 -3.09 -11.32
N PHE A 249 28.12 -4.06 -10.42
CA PHE A 249 27.76 -3.78 -9.03
C PHE A 249 28.84 -3.01 -8.27
N GLY A 250 30.11 -3.10 -8.67
CA GLY A 250 31.15 -2.21 -8.14
C GLY A 250 30.89 -0.74 -8.51
N ALA A 251 30.49 -0.48 -9.76
CA ALA A 251 30.07 0.87 -10.17
C ALA A 251 28.78 1.32 -9.46
N MET A 252 27.88 0.38 -9.13
CA MET A 252 26.69 0.70 -8.33
C MET A 252 27.04 1.04 -6.88
N ASP A 253 27.99 0.33 -6.26
CA ASP A 253 28.50 0.66 -4.92
C ASP A 253 29.09 2.07 -4.93
N ASP A 254 29.95 2.37 -5.91
CA ASP A 254 30.58 3.68 -6.04
C ASP A 254 29.50 4.77 -6.14
N ALA A 255 28.49 4.55 -6.98
CA ALA A 255 27.38 5.49 -7.12
C ALA A 255 26.60 5.69 -5.82
N PHE A 256 26.29 4.59 -5.11
CA PHE A 256 25.52 4.62 -3.86
C PHE A 256 26.29 5.28 -2.72
N HIS A 257 27.58 4.99 -2.57
CA HIS A 257 28.38 5.51 -1.46
C HIS A 257 28.86 6.95 -1.70
N THR A 258 29.24 7.30 -2.94
CA THR A 258 29.75 8.65 -3.25
C THR A 258 28.62 9.65 -3.52
N GLY A 259 27.44 9.17 -3.94
CA GLY A 259 26.36 10.02 -4.41
C GLY A 259 26.62 10.71 -5.74
N GLN A 260 27.64 10.27 -6.49
CA GLN A 260 27.91 10.71 -7.85
C GLN A 260 27.62 9.58 -8.85
N ALA A 261 27.28 9.92 -10.08
CA ALA A 261 27.09 8.90 -11.11
C ALA A 261 28.42 8.22 -11.44
N ALA A 262 28.42 6.89 -11.48
CA ALA A 262 29.56 6.07 -11.87
C ALA A 262 29.32 5.46 -13.25
N THR A 263 30.37 5.32 -14.06
CA THR A 263 30.27 4.70 -15.39
C THR A 263 31.26 3.55 -15.51
N LEU A 264 30.77 2.38 -15.89
CA LEU A 264 31.60 1.26 -16.32
C LEU A 264 31.60 1.24 -17.85
N ALA A 265 32.74 1.53 -18.45
CA ALA A 265 32.89 1.59 -19.90
C ALA A 265 33.45 0.26 -20.47
N ARG A 266 32.99 -0.11 -21.68
CA ARG A 266 33.49 -1.25 -22.47
C ARG A 266 33.47 -2.58 -21.72
N ALA A 267 32.35 -2.87 -21.07
CA ALA A 267 32.10 -4.18 -20.49
C ALA A 267 31.59 -5.14 -21.58
N SER A 268 32.41 -6.11 -21.96
CA SER A 268 32.03 -7.14 -22.93
C SER A 268 31.36 -8.31 -22.21
N ILE A 269 30.10 -8.59 -22.55
CA ILE A 269 29.32 -9.69 -21.96
C ILE A 269 28.51 -10.39 -23.06
N GLN A 270 28.38 -11.71 -22.94
CA GLN A 270 27.46 -12.47 -23.77
C GLN A 270 26.04 -12.32 -23.19
N THR A 271 25.13 -11.74 -23.97
CA THR A 271 23.73 -11.57 -23.56
C THR A 271 22.89 -12.78 -23.90
N TYR A 272 21.71 -12.92 -23.29
CA TYR A 272 20.78 -14.01 -23.59
C TYR A 272 20.12 -13.87 -24.97
N ASP A 273 19.94 -12.63 -25.44
CA ASP A 273 19.35 -12.30 -26.74
C ASP A 273 20.35 -12.29 -27.90
N SER A 274 21.65 -12.53 -27.65
CA SER A 274 22.69 -12.58 -28.67
C SER A 274 23.67 -13.74 -28.44
N HIS A 275 24.00 -14.47 -29.51
CA HIS A 275 25.00 -15.55 -29.45
C HIS A 275 26.45 -15.04 -29.56
N THR A 276 26.66 -13.72 -29.67
CA THR A 276 27.98 -13.09 -29.74
C THR A 276 28.21 -12.17 -28.54
N LEU A 277 29.49 -11.95 -28.20
CA LEU A 277 29.87 -10.92 -27.22
C LEU A 277 29.35 -9.56 -27.67
N GLN A 278 28.72 -8.86 -26.73
CA GLN A 278 28.22 -7.51 -26.90
C GLN A 278 29.01 -6.59 -25.96
N ASP A 279 29.35 -5.40 -26.44
CA ASP A 279 30.00 -4.38 -25.63
C ASP A 279 28.95 -3.45 -25.04
N PHE A 280 29.04 -3.20 -23.74
CA PHE A 280 28.17 -2.30 -23.02
C PHE A 280 28.92 -1.21 -22.26
N ASN A 281 28.32 -0.03 -22.20
CA ASN A 281 28.61 0.97 -21.18
C ASN A 281 27.47 0.98 -20.16
N PHE A 282 27.78 0.89 -18.87
CA PHE A 282 26.80 0.99 -17.80
C PHE A 282 26.93 2.35 -17.12
N LEU A 283 25.82 3.09 -17.05
CA LEU A 283 25.71 4.31 -16.26
C LEU A 283 24.91 3.98 -15.00
N CYS A 284 25.55 4.13 -13.84
CA CYS A 284 24.96 3.93 -12.52
C CYS A 284 24.74 5.29 -11.87
N THR A 285 23.49 5.68 -11.72
CA THR A 285 23.08 6.98 -11.18
C THR A 285 22.42 6.78 -9.82
N PRO A 286 22.91 7.42 -8.75
CA PRO A 286 22.27 7.31 -7.44
C PRO A 286 20.89 7.98 -7.45
N VAL A 287 19.93 7.37 -6.77
CA VAL A 287 18.56 7.85 -6.68
C VAL A 287 18.27 8.24 -5.23
N ARG A 288 17.57 9.37 -5.06
CA ARG A 288 17.09 9.85 -3.77
C ARG A 288 15.58 9.97 -3.80
N THR A 289 14.95 9.81 -2.64
CA THR A 289 13.53 10.15 -2.51
C THR A 289 13.34 11.66 -2.62
N SER A 290 14.16 12.49 -1.97
CA SER A 290 14.15 13.94 -2.16
C SER A 290 15.58 14.49 -2.28
N PRO A 291 15.77 15.73 -2.78
CA PRO A 291 17.11 16.30 -2.95
C PRO A 291 17.98 16.29 -1.69
N ALA A 292 17.36 16.39 -0.50
CA ALA A 292 18.04 16.36 0.79
C ALA A 292 18.05 14.97 1.46
N ALA A 293 17.35 13.98 0.90
CA ALA A 293 17.28 12.64 1.46
C ALA A 293 18.59 11.87 1.23
N PRO A 294 18.90 10.87 2.09
CA PRO A 294 19.95 9.91 1.78
C PRO A 294 19.64 9.18 0.47
N ILE A 295 20.70 8.61 -0.13
CA ILE A 295 20.57 7.80 -1.34
C ILE A 295 19.76 6.55 -0.98
N SER A 296 18.67 6.35 -1.70
CA SER A 296 17.78 5.21 -1.49
C SER A 296 18.16 4.04 -2.39
N GLY A 297 18.86 4.29 -3.50
CA GLY A 297 19.14 3.25 -4.47
C GLY A 297 19.99 3.71 -5.65
N VAL A 298 20.07 2.87 -6.67
CA VAL A 298 20.83 3.14 -7.90
C VAL A 298 20.00 2.75 -9.12
N LEU A 299 19.89 3.68 -10.06
CA LEU A 299 19.38 3.46 -11.41
C LEU A 299 20.56 3.11 -12.32
N THR A 300 20.50 1.93 -12.93
CA THR A 300 21.51 1.44 -13.86
C THR A 300 20.93 1.35 -15.26
N VAL A 301 21.60 1.96 -16.23
CA VAL A 301 21.27 1.90 -17.64
C VAL A 301 22.42 1.25 -18.40
N ALA A 302 22.15 0.18 -19.15
CA ALA A 302 23.16 -0.46 -19.99
C ALA A 302 23.02 -0.01 -21.45
N MET A 303 24.10 0.44 -22.06
CA MET A 303 24.13 0.96 -23.43
C MET A 303 24.93 0.00 -24.30
N ASN A 304 24.28 -0.65 -25.26
CA ASN A 304 25.01 -1.50 -26.21
C ASN A 304 25.82 -0.60 -27.16
N THR A 305 27.15 -0.75 -27.15
CA THR A 305 28.10 -0.04 -28.00
C THR A 305 28.73 -0.94 -29.06
N THR A 306 28.17 -2.13 -29.27
CA THR A 306 28.69 -3.10 -30.24
C THR A 306 28.61 -2.52 -31.66
N GLY A 307 29.75 -2.27 -32.29
CA GLY A 307 29.85 -1.84 -33.68
C GLY A 307 29.56 -0.36 -33.97
N GLN A 308 29.38 0.51 -32.96
CA GLN A 308 29.20 1.95 -33.13
C GLN A 308 29.87 2.77 -32.01
N ASP A 309 30.60 3.83 -32.40
CA ASP A 309 31.01 4.92 -31.49
C ASP A 309 29.81 5.88 -31.29
N PHE A 310 28.81 5.49 -30.50
CA PHE A 310 27.65 6.35 -30.23
C PHE A 310 28.00 7.48 -29.25
N ALA A 311 27.53 8.70 -29.54
CA ALA A 311 27.71 9.87 -28.69
C ALA A 311 26.73 9.83 -27.50
N GLY A 312 27.23 9.62 -26.28
CA GLY A 312 26.45 9.45 -25.03
C GLY A 312 25.68 10.69 -24.52
N SER A 313 25.16 11.57 -25.38
CA SER A 313 24.39 12.76 -25.00
C SER A 313 22.91 12.46 -24.78
N GLU A 314 22.27 11.66 -25.65
CA GLU A 314 20.85 11.30 -25.52
C GLU A 314 20.57 10.44 -24.28
N GLN A 315 21.49 9.54 -23.90
CA GLN A 315 21.30 8.71 -22.70
C GLN A 315 21.60 9.44 -21.40
N ARG A 316 22.58 10.37 -21.38
CA ARG A 316 22.76 11.26 -20.22
C ARG A 316 21.55 12.16 -20.04
N ALA A 317 20.94 12.63 -21.14
CA ALA A 317 19.69 13.35 -21.09
C ALA A 317 18.53 12.48 -20.58
N PHE A 318 18.43 11.21 -21.00
CA PHE A 318 17.43 10.27 -20.47
C PHE A 318 17.64 9.98 -18.98
N ALA A 319 18.86 9.62 -18.57
CA ALA A 319 19.18 9.35 -17.17
C ALA A 319 18.97 10.58 -16.29
N ALA A 320 19.34 11.78 -16.75
CA ALA A 320 19.06 13.03 -16.05
C ALA A 320 17.56 13.33 -15.95
N ASN A 321 16.78 13.10 -17.01
CA ASN A 321 15.31 13.27 -17.00
C ASN A 321 14.64 12.28 -16.03
N VAL A 322 15.10 11.02 -16.03
CA VAL A 322 14.62 10.00 -15.11
C VAL A 322 14.99 10.34 -13.66
N GLN A 323 16.22 10.76 -13.41
CA GLN A 323 16.66 11.19 -12.08
C GLN A 323 15.84 12.38 -11.59
N GLU A 324 15.64 13.40 -12.42
CA GLU A 324 14.80 14.55 -12.08
C GLU A 324 13.36 14.13 -11.77
N ARG A 325 12.80 13.16 -12.51
CA ARG A 325 11.48 12.60 -12.20
C ARG A 325 11.47 11.85 -10.86
N PHE A 326 12.47 11.02 -10.56
CA PHE A 326 12.58 10.35 -9.26
C PHE A 326 12.66 11.34 -8.10
N GLU A 327 13.50 12.36 -8.23
CA GLU A 327 13.66 13.40 -7.21
C GLU A 327 12.37 14.21 -7.02
N ARG A 328 11.63 14.49 -8.10
CA ARG A 328 10.29 15.12 -8.01
C ARG A 328 9.26 14.21 -7.35
N LEU A 329 9.30 12.90 -7.62
CA LEU A 329 8.34 11.93 -7.09
C LEU A 329 8.47 11.74 -5.58
N GLY A 330 9.67 11.63 -5.02
CA GLY A 330 9.80 11.51 -3.57
C GLY A 330 9.92 12.84 -2.81
N ALA A 331 9.95 13.99 -3.50
CA ALA A 331 9.87 15.32 -2.87
C ALA A 331 8.46 15.73 -2.44
N GLY A 332 7.41 14.94 -2.74
CA GLY A 332 6.07 15.07 -2.15
C GLY A 332 5.56 16.52 -2.03
N GLY A 333 5.45 17.25 -3.14
CA GLY A 333 5.00 18.63 -3.15
C GLY A 333 4.11 18.94 -4.34
N LEU A 334 2.89 19.40 -4.05
CA LEU A 334 1.88 19.97 -4.93
C LEU A 334 2.42 20.61 -6.24
N PRO A 335 1.67 20.55 -7.36
CA PRO A 335 2.04 21.25 -8.60
C PRO A 335 2.00 22.77 -8.37
N GLY A 336 3.14 23.35 -8.02
CA GLY A 336 3.32 24.78 -7.82
C GLY A 336 3.70 25.48 -9.12
N GLY A 337 2.74 26.22 -9.69
CA GLY A 337 2.97 27.48 -10.39
C GLY A 337 3.57 27.41 -11.80
N MET A 338 2.70 27.56 -12.80
CA MET A 338 3.09 28.05 -14.14
C MET A 338 3.88 29.37 -13.99
N PRO A 339 5.09 29.49 -14.58
CA PRO A 339 5.81 30.75 -14.59
C PRO A 339 5.26 31.69 -15.66
N GLY A 340 4.81 32.87 -15.24
CA GLY A 340 4.87 34.08 -16.05
C GLY A 340 3.58 34.54 -16.72
N GLN A 341 2.80 35.34 -16.01
CA GLN A 341 2.28 36.57 -16.60
C GLN A 341 2.65 37.74 -15.68
N ARG A 342 3.56 38.57 -16.18
CA ARG A 342 3.83 39.91 -15.64
C ARG A 342 2.54 40.72 -15.75
N ALA A 343 1.92 41.04 -14.62
CA ALA A 343 0.99 42.16 -14.55
C ALA A 343 1.81 43.41 -14.24
N GLU A 344 2.00 44.24 -15.25
CA GLU A 344 2.44 45.63 -15.09
C GLU A 344 1.40 46.36 -14.22
N SER A 345 1.80 46.77 -13.03
CA SER A 345 1.04 47.71 -12.22
C SER A 345 1.23 49.13 -12.79
N ALA A 346 0.39 49.46 -13.77
CA ALA A 346 0.11 50.85 -14.11
C ALA A 346 -0.53 51.53 -12.89
N GLY A 347 0.09 52.60 -12.41
CA GLY A 347 -0.40 53.39 -11.31
C GLY A 347 -1.74 54.06 -11.62
N TYR A 348 -2.53 54.29 -10.57
CA TYR A 348 -3.47 55.38 -10.59
C TYR A 348 -3.58 55.99 -9.19
N ARG A 349 -3.32 57.30 -9.15
CA ARG A 349 -3.62 58.21 -8.04
C ARG A 349 -5.13 58.34 -7.89
N GLY A 350 -5.60 58.47 -6.66
CA GLY A 350 -6.97 58.85 -6.33
C GLY A 350 -7.21 58.71 -4.85
#